data_AF-A0A7U7QMY6-F1
#
_entry.id   AF-A0A7U7QMY6-F1
#
_cell.length_a   1.000
_cell.length_b   1.000
_cell.length_c   1.000
_cell.angle_alpha   90.00
_cell.angle_beta   90.00
_cell.angle_gamma   90.00
#
_symmetry.space_group_name_H-M   'P 1'
#
loop_
_entity.id
_entity.type
_entity.pdbx_description
1 polymer ?
#
loop_
_entity_poly.entity_id
_entity_poly.type
_entity_poly.pdbx_seq_one_letter_code
_entity_poly.pdbx_strand_id
1 'polypeptide(L)'
;MKMKRLALLVTLNILSLPVLATEFSAGFLKNSDHSSVDLSAFSRDGYVAPGDYLLDIYLNDRFIRSQYTVTAVDAGDGRSLFCITPALTDMLGLKEESRRQLAPVEGTDGRCLNLTSADSRVQYSPDNQSLTVTLPQAWMEYQDPDWVPPARWDDGVSAALLDYNLMANRYMPHQGDASTSYSLYGTAGFNLGAWRLRSDYQYNRYDSGNGNVQSDFWLPQTYLFRPLPSLRSKLTLGQTYLSSAIFDSFRFVGITLASDERMLPSSLQGYAPQISGIANSNAQVTVSQNGRVLYQTRVSPGPFILPDLSQNISGNLDVSVRESDGTVHTWQVNTASVPFMARQGQVRYKVAAGRPLYGGRHNNNTVRPDFMMGEATWGAFNNTSLYGGVIASTGDYQALALGAAQNMGILGAISADVTRSEAQLPSAHTPRQTGYSYRINYTKTFDSTGSTLAFVGYRFSDRHFISLQEYLARSGYGGDYLQDEKQSYSVSWSQYLEALSMSASLSLSRISYWNTDGSNNWTLSVSKSADIGAVHGVNLSLSLSRNQTAYSLTQNQVWLSVSVPWGDSRQVSYSMQKDNRGSMQQTLNYSDFHSPDTTWNISAG
;
A
#
# COMPACT_ATOMS: atom_id res chain seq x y z
N MET A 1 -65.09 -23.73 -58.55
CA MET A 1 -63.90 -24.31 -57.89
C MET A 1 -62.58 -23.87 -58.56
N LYS A 2 -62.31 -22.55 -58.70
CA LYS A 2 -61.10 -22.07 -59.43
C LYS A 2 -60.35 -20.87 -58.82
N MET A 3 -60.95 -20.01 -57.98
CA MET A 3 -60.22 -18.83 -57.44
C MET A 3 -59.45 -19.07 -56.14
N LYS A 4 -59.94 -19.94 -55.22
CA LYS A 4 -59.26 -20.19 -53.94
C LYS A 4 -57.90 -20.89 -54.09
N ARG A 5 -57.72 -21.74 -55.11
CA ARG A 5 -56.42 -22.40 -55.38
C ARG A 5 -55.39 -21.45 -56.01
N LEU A 6 -55.84 -20.49 -56.81
CA LEU A 6 -54.95 -19.48 -57.41
C LEU A 6 -54.44 -18.48 -56.36
N ALA A 7 -55.33 -18.04 -55.46
CA ALA A 7 -54.95 -17.16 -54.35
C ALA A 7 -53.92 -17.83 -53.41
N LEU A 8 -54.10 -19.13 -53.12
CA LEU A 8 -53.16 -19.89 -52.27
C LEU A 8 -51.77 -20.02 -52.92
N LEU A 9 -51.70 -20.19 -54.24
CA LEU A 9 -50.45 -20.29 -54.99
C LEU A 9 -49.71 -18.95 -55.10
N VAL A 10 -50.45 -17.85 -55.22
CA VAL A 10 -49.85 -16.50 -55.26
C VAL A 10 -49.35 -16.08 -53.88
N THR A 11 -50.06 -16.40 -52.79
CA THR A 11 -49.55 -16.11 -51.44
C THR A 11 -48.34 -16.97 -51.06
N LEU A 12 -48.23 -18.20 -51.58
CA LEU A 12 -47.06 -19.06 -51.31
C LEU A 12 -45.78 -18.56 -52.00
N ASN A 13 -45.89 -17.90 -53.15
CA ASN A 13 -44.74 -17.36 -53.89
C ASN A 13 -44.25 -16.00 -53.35
N ILE A 14 -45.08 -15.26 -52.61
CA ILE A 14 -44.72 -13.94 -52.06
C ILE A 14 -44.09 -14.06 -50.65
N LEU A 15 -44.26 -15.21 -49.99
CA LEU A 15 -43.73 -15.50 -48.65
C LEU A 15 -42.44 -16.34 -48.65
N SER A 16 -41.83 -16.61 -49.80
CA SER A 16 -40.53 -17.28 -49.85
C SER A 16 -39.44 -16.29 -49.40
N LEU A 17 -39.06 -16.39 -48.12
CA LEU A 17 -37.83 -15.80 -47.60
C LEU A 17 -36.65 -16.31 -48.46
N PRO A 18 -35.78 -15.44 -48.98
CA PRO A 18 -34.61 -15.89 -49.72
C PRO A 18 -33.71 -16.69 -48.77
N VAL A 19 -33.58 -17.98 -49.02
CA VAL A 19 -32.54 -18.81 -48.42
C VAL A 19 -31.26 -18.52 -49.21
N LEU A 20 -30.40 -17.68 -48.65
CA LEU A 20 -29.07 -17.41 -49.20
C LEU A 20 -28.15 -18.55 -48.78
N ALA A 21 -27.77 -19.39 -49.74
CA ALA A 21 -26.71 -20.37 -49.58
C ALA A 21 -25.49 -19.88 -50.36
N THR A 22 -24.33 -19.85 -49.70
CA THR A 22 -23.04 -19.57 -50.35
C THR A 22 -22.37 -20.90 -50.64
N GLU A 23 -21.85 -21.09 -51.84
CA GLU A 23 -21.17 -22.32 -52.26
C GLU A 23 -19.86 -21.96 -52.96
N PHE A 24 -18.77 -22.64 -52.57
CA PHE A 24 -17.44 -22.41 -53.14
C PHE A 24 -17.14 -23.48 -54.20
N SER A 25 -16.74 -23.04 -55.39
CA SER A 25 -16.35 -23.97 -56.45
C SER A 25 -14.90 -24.40 -56.32
N ALA A 26 -14.68 -25.69 -56.09
CA ALA A 26 -13.34 -26.30 -56.05
C ALA A 26 -12.60 -26.25 -57.40
N GLY A 27 -13.30 -25.97 -58.51
CA GLY A 27 -12.72 -25.90 -59.86
C GLY A 27 -11.74 -24.75 -60.09
N PHE A 28 -11.73 -23.74 -59.21
CA PHE A 28 -10.81 -22.60 -59.27
C PHE A 28 -9.54 -22.79 -58.41
N LEU A 29 -9.46 -23.86 -57.62
CA LEU A 29 -8.25 -24.21 -56.88
C LEU A 29 -7.22 -24.80 -57.84
N LYS A 30 -6.08 -24.14 -58.00
CA LYS A 30 -4.92 -24.69 -58.72
C LYS A 30 -4.29 -25.81 -57.88
N ASN A 31 -4.85 -27.02 -57.95
CA ASN A 31 -4.26 -28.21 -57.39
C ASN A 31 -4.27 -29.35 -58.42
N SER A 32 -3.30 -30.25 -58.37
CA SER A 32 -3.13 -31.31 -59.39
C SER A 32 -4.19 -32.41 -59.32
N ASP A 33 -4.90 -32.53 -58.20
CA ASP A 33 -6.05 -33.42 -58.01
C ASP A 33 -7.34 -32.59 -57.88
N HIS A 34 -8.16 -32.60 -58.93
CA HIS A 34 -9.44 -31.88 -58.99
C HIS A 34 -10.61 -32.64 -58.36
N SER A 35 -10.37 -33.85 -57.82
CA SER A 35 -11.38 -34.65 -57.15
C SER A 35 -11.25 -34.53 -55.62
N SER A 36 -12.37 -34.18 -54.98
CA SER A 36 -12.68 -34.33 -53.55
C SER A 36 -12.13 -33.31 -52.53
N VAL A 37 -12.03 -32.02 -52.87
CA VAL A 37 -11.88 -30.98 -51.83
C VAL A 37 -13.27 -30.57 -51.34
N ASP A 38 -13.61 -30.96 -50.12
CA ASP A 38 -14.84 -30.53 -49.44
C ASP A 38 -14.67 -29.09 -48.93
N LEU A 39 -15.33 -28.15 -49.60
CA LEU A 39 -15.34 -26.73 -49.24
C LEU A 39 -16.62 -26.32 -48.49
N SER A 40 -17.48 -27.28 -48.14
CA SER A 40 -18.75 -27.01 -47.45
C SER A 40 -18.55 -26.35 -46.08
N ALA A 41 -17.41 -26.61 -45.44
CA ALA A 41 -16.98 -25.94 -44.22
C ALA A 41 -16.79 -24.42 -44.40
N PHE A 42 -16.30 -23.96 -45.56
CA PHE A 42 -16.07 -22.54 -45.84
C PHE A 42 -17.31 -21.83 -46.39
N SER A 43 -18.30 -22.60 -46.83
CA SER A 43 -19.52 -22.12 -47.46
C SER A 43 -20.51 -21.50 -46.47
N ARG A 44 -20.16 -21.49 -45.18
CA ARG A 44 -20.94 -20.96 -44.06
C ARG A 44 -20.16 -19.86 -43.36
N ASP A 45 -20.77 -18.70 -43.22
CA ASP A 45 -20.18 -17.59 -42.49
C ASP A 45 -19.97 -17.97 -41.01
N GLY A 46 -18.76 -17.76 -40.50
CA GLY A 46 -18.39 -18.05 -39.12
C GLY A 46 -18.29 -19.53 -38.73
N TYR A 47 -18.26 -20.48 -39.67
CA TYR A 47 -18.05 -21.89 -39.34
C TYR A 47 -16.63 -22.16 -38.83
N VAL A 48 -16.54 -22.92 -37.74
CA VAL A 48 -15.28 -23.36 -37.12
C VAL A 48 -15.40 -24.85 -36.88
N ALA A 49 -14.43 -25.65 -37.34
CA ALA A 49 -14.49 -27.09 -37.09
C ALA A 49 -14.42 -27.38 -35.58
N PRO A 50 -15.27 -28.28 -35.03
CA PRO A 50 -15.16 -28.66 -33.62
C PRO A 50 -13.77 -29.21 -33.29
N GLY A 51 -13.21 -28.80 -32.15
CA GLY A 51 -11.85 -29.16 -31.74
C GLY A 51 -11.19 -28.13 -30.84
N ASP A 52 -9.94 -28.38 -30.46
CA ASP A 52 -9.18 -27.49 -29.58
C ASP A 52 -8.35 -26.49 -30.37
N TYR A 53 -8.49 -25.21 -30.03
CA TYR A 53 -7.78 -24.10 -30.67
C TYR A 53 -6.93 -23.38 -29.63
N LEU A 54 -5.67 -23.11 -29.97
CA LEU A 54 -4.78 -22.29 -29.16
C LEU A 54 -4.97 -20.84 -29.57
N LEU A 55 -5.59 -20.03 -28.70
CA LEU A 55 -6.05 -18.68 -29.05
C LEU A 55 -5.54 -17.61 -28.08
N ASP A 56 -5.32 -16.41 -28.60
CA ASP A 56 -5.13 -15.21 -27.79
C ASP A 56 -6.50 -14.67 -27.35
N ILE A 57 -6.68 -14.46 -26.04
CA ILE A 57 -7.96 -14.06 -25.46
C ILE A 57 -8.00 -12.56 -25.25
N TYR A 58 -9.03 -11.91 -25.76
CA TYR A 58 -9.32 -10.50 -25.54
C TYR A 58 -10.66 -10.33 -24.83
N LEU A 59 -10.76 -9.35 -23.93
CA LEU A 59 -11.99 -8.96 -23.23
C LEU A 59 -12.21 -7.47 -23.42
N ASN A 60 -13.31 -7.07 -24.07
CA ASN A 60 -13.59 -5.66 -24.38
C ASN A 60 -12.37 -4.96 -25.02
N ASP A 61 -11.78 -5.60 -26.04
CA ASP A 61 -10.57 -5.21 -26.76
C ASP A 61 -9.26 -5.16 -25.93
N ARG A 62 -9.31 -5.54 -24.66
CA ARG A 62 -8.13 -5.68 -23.81
C ARG A 62 -7.55 -7.08 -23.91
N PHE A 63 -6.25 -7.18 -24.17
CA PHE A 63 -5.54 -8.45 -24.13
C PHE A 63 -5.55 -9.06 -22.71
N ILE A 64 -5.89 -10.35 -22.62
CA ILE A 64 -6.06 -11.06 -21.35
C ILE A 64 -5.01 -12.14 -21.15
N ARG A 65 -4.82 -12.99 -22.17
CA ARG A 65 -3.91 -14.12 -22.10
C ARG A 65 -3.51 -14.56 -23.50
N SER A 66 -2.23 -14.88 -23.67
CA SER A 66 -1.76 -15.50 -24.91
C SER A 66 -1.92 -17.01 -24.86
N GLN A 67 -2.09 -17.64 -26.02
CA GLN A 67 -1.97 -19.09 -26.20
C GLN A 67 -2.82 -19.89 -25.19
N TYR A 68 -4.10 -19.56 -25.09
CA TYR A 68 -5.04 -20.28 -24.24
C TYR A 68 -5.85 -21.27 -25.08
N THR A 69 -5.88 -22.54 -24.67
CA THR A 69 -6.66 -23.56 -25.37
C THR A 69 -8.15 -23.38 -25.11
N VAL A 70 -8.93 -23.20 -26.18
CA VAL A 70 -10.39 -23.13 -26.15
C VAL A 70 -10.97 -24.16 -27.11
N THR A 71 -11.91 -24.96 -26.62
CA THR A 71 -12.59 -25.97 -27.43
C THR A 71 -13.77 -25.35 -28.17
N ALA A 72 -13.85 -25.55 -29.48
CA ALA A 72 -15.06 -25.29 -30.28
C ALA A 72 -15.96 -26.54 -30.28
N VAL A 73 -17.25 -26.35 -29.99
CA VAL A 73 -18.26 -27.42 -29.94
C VAL A 73 -19.37 -27.15 -30.94
N ASP A 74 -20.03 -28.19 -31.43
CA ASP A 74 -21.23 -28.06 -32.27
C ASP A 74 -22.42 -27.63 -31.40
N ALA A 75 -23.11 -26.57 -31.83
CA ALA A 75 -24.28 -26.02 -31.15
C ALA A 75 -25.60 -26.70 -31.53
N GLY A 76 -25.56 -27.73 -32.40
CA GLY A 76 -26.72 -28.52 -32.81
C GLY A 76 -27.53 -27.92 -33.96
N ASP A 77 -27.30 -26.66 -34.32
CA ASP A 77 -27.88 -25.97 -35.48
C ASP A 77 -26.90 -25.88 -36.68
N GLY A 78 -25.78 -26.61 -36.61
CA GLY A 78 -24.73 -26.60 -37.62
C GLY A 78 -23.79 -25.39 -37.53
N ARG A 79 -23.90 -24.57 -36.48
CA ARG A 79 -22.89 -23.59 -36.06
C ARG A 79 -22.01 -24.16 -34.97
N SER A 80 -20.80 -23.66 -34.88
CA SER A 80 -19.88 -24.02 -33.80
C SER A 80 -19.68 -22.84 -32.85
N LEU A 81 -19.62 -23.14 -31.56
CA LEU A 81 -19.45 -22.17 -30.49
C LEU A 81 -18.16 -22.45 -29.75
N PHE A 82 -17.44 -21.40 -29.39
CA PHE A 82 -16.31 -21.53 -28.47
C PHE A 82 -16.83 -21.74 -27.06
N CYS A 83 -16.39 -22.84 -26.47
CA CYS A 83 -16.81 -23.29 -25.17
C CYS A 83 -16.26 -22.39 -24.07
N ILE A 84 -17.14 -21.65 -23.39
CA ILE A 84 -16.72 -20.82 -22.26
C ILE A 84 -16.76 -21.67 -20.99
N THR A 85 -15.61 -22.24 -20.64
CA THR A 85 -15.49 -23.08 -19.44
C THR A 85 -15.56 -22.23 -18.17
N PRO A 86 -15.87 -22.82 -17.00
CA PRO A 86 -15.82 -22.11 -15.72
C PRO A 86 -14.49 -21.41 -15.48
N ALA A 87 -13.37 -22.05 -15.83
CA ALA A 87 -12.03 -21.47 -15.74
C ALA A 87 -11.87 -20.22 -16.63
N LEU A 88 -12.45 -20.21 -17.84
CA LEU A 88 -12.46 -19.03 -18.68
C LEU A 88 -13.36 -17.93 -18.10
N THR A 89 -14.53 -18.26 -17.53
CA THR A 89 -15.37 -17.26 -16.83
C THR A 89 -14.68 -16.62 -15.62
N ASP A 90 -13.88 -17.41 -14.89
CA ASP A 90 -13.03 -16.95 -13.80
C ASP A 90 -11.96 -15.99 -14.31
N MET A 91 -11.30 -16.37 -15.41
CA MET A 91 -10.32 -15.51 -16.05
C MET A 91 -10.96 -14.21 -16.52
N LEU A 92 -12.16 -14.22 -17.08
CA LEU A 92 -12.85 -13.01 -17.54
C LEU A 92 -13.32 -12.08 -16.40
N GLY A 93 -13.31 -12.53 -15.15
CA GLY A 93 -13.71 -11.70 -14.00
C GLY A 93 -15.21 -11.44 -13.92
N LEU A 94 -16.03 -12.41 -14.34
CA LEU A 94 -17.49 -12.32 -14.27
C LEU A 94 -18.01 -12.47 -12.84
N LYS A 95 -19.04 -11.70 -12.47
CA LYS A 95 -19.80 -11.86 -11.23
C LYS A 95 -20.48 -13.22 -11.16
N GLU A 96 -20.58 -13.78 -9.96
CA GLU A 96 -21.20 -15.10 -9.75
C GLU A 96 -22.67 -15.14 -10.25
N GLU A 97 -23.44 -14.06 -10.01
CA GLU A 97 -24.81 -13.94 -10.50
C GLU A 97 -24.89 -14.00 -12.03
N SER A 98 -23.98 -13.30 -12.73
CA SER A 98 -23.91 -13.32 -14.19
C SER A 98 -23.50 -14.69 -14.73
N ARG A 99 -22.62 -15.42 -14.03
CA ARG A 99 -22.23 -16.78 -14.41
C ARG A 99 -23.39 -17.78 -14.29
N ARG A 100 -24.23 -17.64 -13.25
CA ARG A 100 -25.40 -18.51 -13.05
C ARG A 100 -26.48 -18.32 -14.11
N GLN A 101 -26.47 -17.18 -14.82
CA GLN A 101 -27.39 -16.89 -15.92
C GLN A 101 -26.93 -17.49 -17.26
N LEU A 102 -25.69 -17.99 -17.34
CA LEU A 102 -25.18 -18.59 -18.57
C LEU A 102 -25.78 -19.97 -18.80
N ALA A 103 -26.35 -20.17 -19.99
CA ALA A 103 -26.92 -21.44 -20.38
C ALA A 103 -25.81 -22.43 -20.78
N PRO A 104 -25.90 -23.69 -20.34
CA PRO A 104 -25.03 -24.74 -20.87
C PRO A 104 -25.36 -25.01 -22.34
N VAL A 105 -24.35 -25.34 -23.13
CA VAL A 105 -24.52 -25.77 -24.53
C VAL A 105 -25.09 -27.18 -24.54
N GLU A 106 -26.19 -27.39 -25.27
CA GLU A 106 -26.84 -28.70 -25.41
C GLU A 106 -25.87 -29.74 -26.01
N GLY A 107 -25.96 -30.99 -25.56
CA GLY A 107 -25.08 -32.08 -26.03
C GLY A 107 -23.68 -32.10 -25.40
N THR A 108 -23.38 -31.22 -24.45
CA THR A 108 -22.13 -31.21 -23.68
C THR A 108 -22.32 -31.74 -22.25
N ASP A 109 -21.22 -31.85 -21.48
CA ASP A 109 -21.22 -32.30 -20.08
C ASP A 109 -21.77 -31.25 -19.08
N GLY A 110 -22.37 -30.17 -19.58
CA GLY A 110 -22.92 -29.07 -18.80
C GLY A 110 -21.87 -28.05 -18.32
N ARG A 111 -20.57 -28.28 -18.58
CA ARG A 111 -19.50 -27.31 -18.25
C ARG A 111 -19.24 -26.32 -19.38
N CYS A 112 -19.79 -26.58 -20.56
CA CYS A 112 -19.65 -25.70 -21.70
C CYS A 112 -20.72 -24.62 -21.65
N LEU A 113 -20.34 -23.37 -21.35
CA LEU A 113 -21.29 -22.28 -21.24
C LEU A 113 -21.33 -21.47 -22.53
N ASN A 114 -22.54 -21.06 -22.92
CA ASN A 114 -22.73 -20.09 -23.99
C ASN A 114 -22.75 -18.68 -23.40
N LEU A 115 -21.75 -17.89 -23.76
CA LEU A 115 -21.63 -16.49 -23.36
C LEU A 115 -22.13 -15.52 -24.45
N THR A 116 -22.72 -16.03 -25.52
CA THR A 116 -23.32 -15.19 -26.57
C THR A 116 -24.76 -14.87 -26.20
N SER A 117 -25.08 -13.58 -26.08
CA SER A 117 -26.43 -13.09 -25.78
C SER A 117 -26.75 -11.82 -26.59
N ALA A 118 -27.90 -11.19 -26.35
CA ALA A 118 -28.20 -9.89 -26.93
C ALA A 118 -27.18 -8.81 -26.51
N ASP A 119 -26.63 -8.93 -25.29
CA ASP A 119 -25.76 -7.92 -24.68
C ASP A 119 -24.28 -8.34 -24.67
N SER A 120 -23.96 -9.56 -25.13
CA SER A 120 -22.60 -10.11 -25.08
C SER A 120 -22.25 -10.90 -26.34
N ARG A 121 -20.99 -10.83 -26.75
CA ARG A 121 -20.52 -11.41 -28.01
C ARG A 121 -19.21 -12.14 -27.81
N VAL A 122 -19.08 -13.31 -28.42
CA VAL A 122 -17.82 -14.05 -28.55
C VAL A 122 -17.48 -14.08 -30.04
N GLN A 123 -16.37 -13.46 -30.41
CA GLN A 123 -15.93 -13.34 -31.80
C GLN A 123 -14.55 -13.98 -31.97
N TYR A 124 -14.49 -14.96 -32.86
CA TYR A 124 -13.24 -15.58 -33.26
C TYR A 124 -12.68 -14.89 -34.49
N SER A 125 -11.38 -14.58 -34.47
CA SER A 125 -10.62 -14.09 -35.62
C SER A 125 -9.61 -15.18 -36.01
N PRO A 126 -9.86 -15.92 -37.10
CA PRO A 126 -8.93 -16.93 -37.59
C PRO A 126 -7.56 -16.36 -37.97
N ASP A 127 -7.56 -15.19 -38.63
CA ASP A 127 -6.34 -14.54 -39.13
C ASP A 127 -5.37 -14.16 -38.01
N ASN A 128 -5.93 -13.72 -36.87
CA ASN A 128 -5.16 -13.33 -35.69
C ASN A 128 -5.07 -14.45 -34.63
N GLN A 129 -5.70 -15.60 -34.87
CA GLN A 129 -5.86 -16.69 -33.89
C GLN A 129 -6.33 -16.17 -32.52
N SER A 130 -7.33 -15.31 -32.51
CA SER A 130 -7.79 -14.63 -31.29
C SER A 130 -9.28 -14.84 -31.03
N LEU A 131 -9.65 -14.88 -29.76
CA LEU A 131 -11.02 -14.92 -29.29
C LEU A 131 -11.33 -13.65 -28.50
N THR A 132 -12.12 -12.75 -29.09
CA THR A 132 -12.58 -11.53 -28.45
C THR A 132 -13.93 -11.74 -27.80
N VAL A 133 -13.97 -11.51 -26.49
CA VAL A 133 -15.18 -11.57 -25.68
C VAL A 133 -15.60 -10.15 -25.33
N THR A 134 -16.78 -9.73 -25.79
CA THR A 134 -17.36 -8.43 -25.47
C THR A 134 -18.48 -8.62 -24.47
N LEU A 135 -18.38 -7.96 -23.31
CA LEU A 135 -19.28 -8.14 -22.17
C LEU A 135 -19.74 -6.80 -21.59
N PRO A 136 -21.01 -6.71 -21.15
CA PRO A 136 -21.48 -5.55 -20.41
C PRO A 136 -20.69 -5.36 -19.11
N GLN A 137 -20.32 -4.12 -18.81
CA GLN A 137 -19.63 -3.77 -17.56
C GLN A 137 -20.39 -4.22 -16.29
N ALA A 138 -21.72 -4.35 -16.37
CA ALA A 138 -22.55 -4.78 -15.24
C ALA A 138 -22.27 -6.23 -14.82
N TRP A 139 -21.80 -7.06 -15.74
CA TRP A 139 -21.51 -8.48 -15.52
C TRP A 139 -20.11 -8.71 -14.92
N MET A 140 -19.24 -7.71 -14.96
CA MET A 140 -17.88 -7.79 -14.45
C MET A 140 -17.82 -7.47 -12.95
N GLU A 141 -16.93 -8.14 -12.22
CA GLU A 141 -16.75 -7.96 -10.78
C GLU A 141 -16.23 -6.55 -10.43
N TYR A 142 -15.25 -6.05 -11.20
CA TYR A 142 -14.75 -4.68 -11.11
C TYR A 142 -14.57 -4.07 -12.51
N GLN A 143 -14.71 -2.75 -12.58
CA GLN A 143 -14.62 -1.96 -13.81
C GLN A 143 -13.24 -1.33 -14.03
N ASP A 144 -12.32 -1.49 -13.06
CA ASP A 144 -11.05 -0.80 -13.04
C ASP A 144 -10.06 -1.45 -14.04
N PRO A 145 -9.49 -0.70 -15.01
CA PRO A 145 -8.55 -1.22 -15.97
C PRO A 145 -7.27 -1.75 -15.32
N ASP A 146 -6.89 -1.29 -14.13
CA ASP A 146 -5.70 -1.79 -13.42
C ASP A 146 -6.00 -2.98 -12.52
N TRP A 147 -7.27 -3.42 -12.47
CA TRP A 147 -7.65 -4.61 -11.72
C TRP A 147 -7.51 -5.89 -12.54
N VAL A 148 -7.01 -6.92 -11.89
CA VAL A 148 -6.77 -8.25 -12.47
C VAL A 148 -7.49 -9.29 -11.61
N PRO A 149 -8.39 -10.12 -12.20
CA PRO A 149 -9.08 -11.17 -11.47
C PRO A 149 -8.12 -12.14 -10.77
N PRO A 150 -8.45 -12.64 -9.56
CA PRO A 150 -7.63 -13.60 -8.83
C PRO A 150 -7.18 -14.83 -9.62
N ALA A 151 -8.01 -15.30 -10.55
CA ALA A 151 -7.70 -16.47 -11.39
C ALA A 151 -6.53 -16.23 -12.38
N ARG A 152 -6.14 -14.97 -12.58
CA ARG A 152 -4.98 -14.60 -13.42
C ARG A 152 -3.71 -14.35 -12.61
N TRP A 153 -3.76 -14.47 -11.28
CA TRP A 153 -2.57 -14.22 -10.47
C TRP A 153 -1.63 -15.41 -10.54
N ASP A 154 -0.36 -15.12 -10.82
CA ASP A 154 0.71 -16.10 -10.75
C ASP A 154 1.30 -16.11 -9.34
N ASP A 155 1.54 -17.31 -8.81
CA ASP A 155 2.25 -17.48 -7.54
C ASP A 155 3.73 -17.11 -7.67
N GLY A 156 4.25 -17.08 -8.89
CA GLY A 156 5.63 -16.81 -9.25
C GLY A 156 6.49 -18.07 -9.26
N VAL A 157 7.79 -17.87 -9.40
CA VAL A 157 8.77 -18.95 -9.46
C VAL A 157 9.41 -19.22 -8.10
N SER A 158 9.90 -20.44 -7.93
CA SER A 158 10.69 -20.79 -6.75
C SER A 158 12.05 -20.10 -6.83
N ALA A 159 12.36 -19.26 -5.85
CA ALA A 159 13.57 -18.44 -5.87
C ALA A 159 14.02 -18.06 -4.46
N ALA A 160 15.32 -17.96 -4.26
CA ALA A 160 15.92 -17.30 -3.11
C ALA A 160 16.15 -15.81 -3.43
N LEU A 161 16.02 -14.96 -2.41
CA LEU A 161 16.25 -13.51 -2.52
C LEU A 161 17.08 -13.01 -1.34
N LEU A 162 17.93 -12.02 -1.64
CA LEU A 162 18.73 -11.31 -0.67
C LEU A 162 18.74 -9.83 -1.04
N ASP A 163 18.11 -9.02 -0.21
CA ASP A 163 18.23 -7.57 -0.24
C ASP A 163 19.24 -7.13 0.83
N TYR A 164 20.06 -6.13 0.55
CA TYR A 164 21.07 -5.62 1.47
C TYR A 164 21.30 -4.11 1.32
N ASN A 165 21.45 -3.43 2.44
CA ASN A 165 21.85 -2.04 2.54
C ASN A 165 23.04 -1.93 3.50
N LEU A 166 24.18 -1.45 3.00
CA LEU A 166 25.40 -1.28 3.77
C LEU A 166 25.75 0.21 3.87
N MET A 167 25.90 0.70 5.09
CA MET A 167 26.36 2.05 5.38
C MET A 167 27.60 2.01 6.27
N ALA A 168 28.65 2.71 5.85
CA ALA A 168 29.85 2.92 6.64
C ALA A 168 30.10 4.42 6.79
N ASN A 169 30.20 4.91 8.03
CA ASN A 169 30.53 6.30 8.32
C ASN A 169 31.77 6.34 9.21
N ARG A 170 32.70 7.26 8.92
CA ARG A 170 33.84 7.54 9.77
C ARG A 170 33.85 9.01 10.13
N TYR A 171 33.89 9.30 11.41
CA TYR A 171 33.96 10.64 11.98
C TYR A 171 35.38 10.90 12.48
N MET A 172 35.96 12.04 12.08
CA MET A 172 37.33 12.44 12.44
C MET A 172 37.31 13.91 12.91
N PRO A 173 37.00 14.16 14.19
CA PRO A 173 36.97 15.53 14.71
C PRO A 173 38.39 16.13 14.79
N HIS A 174 38.49 17.46 14.82
CA HIS A 174 39.76 18.16 15.08
C HIS A 174 40.30 17.91 16.50
N GLN A 175 39.40 17.66 17.47
CA GLN A 175 39.72 17.29 18.84
C GLN A 175 38.84 16.11 19.27
N GLY A 176 39.45 15.13 19.95
CA GLY A 176 38.78 13.89 20.36
C GLY A 176 39.10 12.69 19.48
N ASP A 177 38.50 11.55 19.80
CA ASP A 177 38.77 10.29 19.11
C ASP A 177 37.97 10.16 17.81
N ALA A 178 38.60 9.59 16.79
CA ALA A 178 37.91 9.23 15.55
C ALA A 178 37.00 8.02 15.79
N SER A 179 35.74 8.10 15.38
CA SER A 179 34.80 6.99 15.49
C SER A 179 34.42 6.42 14.13
N THR A 180 34.12 5.13 14.08
CA THR A 180 33.66 4.47 12.86
C THR A 180 32.39 3.67 13.15
N SER A 181 31.39 3.84 12.29
CA SER A 181 30.11 3.11 12.39
C SER A 181 29.85 2.34 11.10
N TYR A 182 29.41 1.09 11.25
CA TYR A 182 28.93 0.24 10.17
C TYR A 182 27.51 -0.21 10.50
N SER A 183 26.61 -0.09 9.53
CA SER A 183 25.24 -0.58 9.61
C SER A 183 24.98 -1.40 8.36
N LEU A 184 24.54 -2.63 8.53
CA LEU A 184 24.09 -3.52 7.47
C LEU A 184 22.69 -3.99 7.84
N TYR A 185 21.73 -3.83 6.95
CA TYR A 185 20.39 -4.36 7.15
C TYR A 185 19.78 -4.76 5.80
N GLY A 186 18.80 -5.65 5.83
CA GLY A 186 18.09 -6.07 4.63
C GLY A 186 17.15 -7.22 4.91
N THR A 187 16.62 -7.81 3.85
CA THR A 187 15.69 -8.93 3.93
C THR A 187 16.20 -10.10 3.11
N ALA A 188 16.35 -11.26 3.74
CA ALA A 188 16.56 -12.53 3.07
C ALA A 188 15.22 -13.26 2.93
N GLY A 189 15.08 -14.09 1.90
CA GLY A 189 13.85 -14.84 1.72
C GLY A 189 13.93 -15.98 0.73
N PHE A 190 12.86 -16.76 0.73
CA PHE A 190 12.66 -17.87 -0.18
C PHE A 190 11.19 -17.93 -0.59
N ASN A 191 10.96 -18.19 -1.88
CA ASN A 191 9.63 -18.39 -2.46
C ASN A 191 9.51 -19.84 -2.92
N LEU A 192 8.39 -20.48 -2.60
CA LEU A 192 8.04 -21.82 -3.07
C LEU A 192 6.54 -21.90 -3.31
N GLY A 193 6.14 -21.83 -4.59
CA GLY A 193 4.74 -21.61 -4.97
C GLY A 193 4.16 -20.37 -4.27
N ALA A 194 2.95 -20.48 -3.73
CA ALA A 194 2.28 -19.39 -3.01
C ALA A 194 2.94 -18.99 -1.68
N TRP A 195 3.86 -19.80 -1.15
CA TRP A 195 4.49 -19.56 0.15
C TRP A 195 5.72 -18.68 0.04
N ARG A 196 5.78 -17.66 0.89
CA ARG A 196 6.84 -16.65 0.89
C ARG A 196 7.42 -16.54 2.30
N LEU A 197 8.64 -17.05 2.48
CA LEU A 197 9.41 -16.92 3.71
C LEU A 197 10.25 -15.65 3.64
N ARG A 198 10.21 -14.82 4.67
CA ARG A 198 11.03 -13.60 4.80
C ARG A 198 11.66 -13.55 6.18
N SER A 199 12.91 -13.13 6.23
CA SER A 199 13.66 -12.86 7.45
C SER A 199 14.41 -11.55 7.27
N ASP A 200 14.08 -10.57 8.10
CA ASP A 200 14.86 -9.35 8.17
C ASP A 200 16.10 -9.61 9.01
N TYR A 201 17.23 -9.06 8.60
CA TYR A 201 18.47 -9.13 9.33
C TYR A 201 19.03 -7.73 9.53
N GLN A 202 19.69 -7.53 10.67
CA GLN A 202 20.34 -6.27 10.99
C GLN A 202 21.65 -6.53 11.72
N TYR A 203 22.70 -5.84 11.29
CA TYR A 203 24.04 -5.82 11.86
C TYR A 203 24.45 -4.38 12.10
N ASN A 204 24.97 -4.09 13.28
CA ASN A 204 25.55 -2.78 13.56
C ASN A 204 26.86 -2.94 14.31
N ARG A 205 27.85 -2.14 13.93
CA ARG A 205 29.13 -2.04 14.62
C ARG A 205 29.48 -0.57 14.83
N TYR A 206 29.83 -0.21 16.05
CA TYR A 206 30.32 1.11 16.41
C TYR A 206 31.66 0.98 17.12
N ASP A 207 32.66 1.67 16.59
CA ASP A 207 34.00 1.80 17.15
C ASP A 207 34.18 3.25 17.59
N SER A 208 34.33 3.48 18.89
CA SER A 208 34.45 4.83 19.44
C SER A 208 35.86 5.40 19.40
N GLY A 209 36.84 4.70 18.83
CA GLY A 209 38.23 5.17 18.70
C GLY A 209 39.07 5.08 19.98
N ASN A 210 38.43 5.09 21.14
CA ASN A 210 39.06 4.88 22.45
C ASN A 210 39.24 3.39 22.84
N GLY A 211 39.16 2.48 21.86
CA GLY A 211 39.29 1.04 22.04
C GLY A 211 37.99 0.31 22.43
N ASN A 212 36.89 1.01 22.68
CA ASN A 212 35.59 0.38 22.87
C ASN A 212 34.91 0.08 21.53
N VAL A 213 34.54 -1.17 21.33
CA VAL A 213 33.88 -1.67 20.13
C VAL A 213 32.60 -2.38 20.55
N GLN A 214 31.48 -1.91 20.00
CA GLN A 214 30.19 -2.58 20.14
C GLN A 214 29.79 -3.14 18.78
N SER A 215 29.46 -4.43 18.72
CA SER A 215 28.90 -5.06 17.52
C SER A 215 27.75 -5.96 17.87
N ASP A 216 26.73 -5.98 17.02
CA ASP A 216 25.50 -6.72 17.26
C ASP A 216 24.88 -7.18 15.94
N PHE A 217 24.36 -8.41 15.94
CA PHE A 217 23.64 -9.04 14.84
C PHE A 217 22.37 -9.68 15.36
N TRP A 218 21.24 -9.42 14.71
CA TRP A 218 19.97 -10.06 15.06
C TRP A 218 19.01 -10.10 13.88
N LEU A 219 17.95 -10.89 14.05
CA LEU A 219 16.86 -11.06 13.09
C LEU A 219 15.58 -10.46 13.68
N PRO A 220 15.22 -9.20 13.35
CA PRO A 220 14.06 -8.53 13.94
C PRO A 220 12.72 -9.25 13.73
N GLN A 221 12.56 -9.85 12.55
CA GLN A 221 11.35 -10.59 12.19
C GLN A 221 11.70 -11.75 11.26
N THR A 222 11.08 -12.89 11.50
CA THR A 222 11.09 -14.03 10.57
C THR A 222 9.68 -14.56 10.49
N TYR A 223 9.11 -14.53 9.30
CA TYR A 223 7.71 -14.88 9.06
C TYR A 223 7.53 -15.55 7.71
N LEU A 224 6.52 -16.39 7.66
CA LEU A 224 6.03 -17.08 6.49
C LEU A 224 4.65 -16.53 6.16
N PHE A 225 4.41 -16.13 4.92
CA PHE A 225 3.08 -15.69 4.51
C PHE A 225 2.61 -16.33 3.21
N ARG A 226 1.29 -16.38 3.08
CA ARG A 226 0.58 -16.88 1.90
C ARG A 226 -0.64 -16.00 1.61
N PRO A 227 -0.75 -15.42 0.42
CA PRO A 227 -1.99 -14.84 -0.08
C PRO A 227 -3.08 -15.90 -0.22
N LEU A 228 -4.31 -15.56 0.14
CA LEU A 228 -5.52 -16.37 0.04
C LEU A 228 -6.55 -15.60 -0.80
N PRO A 229 -6.49 -15.67 -2.14
CA PRO A 229 -7.32 -14.85 -3.00
C PRO A 229 -8.83 -15.10 -2.84
N SER A 230 -9.23 -16.34 -2.53
CA SER A 230 -10.64 -16.69 -2.27
C SER A 230 -11.24 -15.96 -1.07
N LEU A 231 -10.42 -15.59 -0.09
CA LEU A 231 -10.82 -14.81 1.09
C LEU A 231 -10.45 -13.33 0.97
N ARG A 232 -9.78 -12.95 -0.13
CA ARG A 232 -9.13 -11.64 -0.34
C ARG A 232 -8.25 -11.23 0.85
N SER A 233 -7.53 -12.21 1.38
CA SER A 233 -6.78 -12.10 2.63
C SER A 233 -5.36 -12.62 2.52
N LYS A 234 -4.52 -12.26 3.48
CA LYS A 234 -3.16 -12.77 3.64
C LYS A 234 -3.05 -13.48 4.98
N LEU A 235 -2.60 -14.73 4.95
CA LEU A 235 -2.23 -15.49 6.13
C LEU A 235 -0.74 -15.26 6.41
N THR A 236 -0.40 -14.89 7.63
CA THR A 236 0.98 -14.65 8.10
C THR A 236 1.23 -15.48 9.36
N LEU A 237 2.36 -16.17 9.40
CA LEU A 237 2.80 -17.06 10.48
C LEU A 237 4.22 -16.65 10.92
N GLY A 238 4.48 -16.63 12.22
CA GLY A 238 5.79 -16.31 12.77
C GLY A 238 5.85 -14.94 13.43
N GLN A 239 7.03 -14.32 13.44
CA GLN A 239 7.28 -13.05 14.13
C GLN A 239 6.87 -11.87 13.25
N THR A 240 5.90 -11.08 13.70
CA THR A 240 5.37 -9.93 12.97
C THR A 240 4.92 -8.83 13.93
N TYR A 241 4.51 -7.70 13.36
CA TYR A 241 3.88 -6.61 14.08
C TYR A 241 2.36 -6.66 13.88
N LEU A 242 1.60 -6.33 14.92
CA LEU A 242 0.18 -6.05 14.78
C LEU A 242 0.03 -4.70 14.12
N SER A 243 -0.18 -4.67 12.82
CA SER A 243 -0.68 -3.47 12.15
C SER A 243 -2.18 -3.46 12.37
N SER A 244 -2.73 -2.55 13.19
CA SER A 244 -4.17 -2.38 13.38
C SER A 244 -4.52 -0.93 13.07
N ALA A 245 -5.71 -0.70 12.55
CA ALA A 245 -6.22 0.66 12.35
C ALA A 245 -6.88 1.22 13.61
N ILE A 246 -7.18 0.37 14.59
CA ILE A 246 -7.93 0.70 15.81
C ILE A 246 -7.01 0.68 17.04
N PHE A 247 -6.22 -0.38 17.19
CA PHE A 247 -5.34 -0.61 18.33
C PHE A 247 -3.88 -0.27 18.03
N ASP A 248 -3.14 0.03 19.08
CA ASP A 248 -1.71 0.33 18.99
C ASP A 248 -0.89 -0.90 18.53
N SER A 249 0.16 -0.65 17.76
CA SER A 249 1.00 -1.71 17.20
C SER A 249 1.95 -2.30 18.24
N PHE A 250 2.04 -3.64 18.30
CA PHE A 250 3.04 -4.34 19.10
C PHE A 250 3.58 -5.57 18.36
N ARG A 251 4.78 -6.03 18.76
CA ARG A 251 5.42 -7.23 18.18
C ARG A 251 4.86 -8.50 18.82
N PHE A 252 4.70 -9.54 18.02
CA PHE A 252 4.31 -10.84 18.51
C PHE A 252 4.81 -11.96 17.59
N VAL A 253 4.80 -13.18 18.12
CA VAL A 253 4.95 -14.41 17.33
C VAL A 253 3.62 -15.16 17.35
N GLY A 254 3.10 -15.50 16.18
CA GLY A 254 1.80 -16.16 16.09
C GLY A 254 1.25 -16.23 14.68
N ILE A 255 -0.07 -16.11 14.59
CA ILE A 255 -0.84 -16.22 13.36
C ILE A 255 -1.61 -14.92 13.13
N THR A 256 -1.66 -14.46 11.89
CA THR A 256 -2.49 -13.33 11.46
C THR A 256 -3.21 -13.68 10.17
N LEU A 257 -4.51 -13.49 10.14
CA LEU A 257 -5.32 -13.50 8.92
C LEU A 257 -5.93 -12.12 8.75
N ALA A 258 -5.59 -11.42 7.67
CA ALA A 258 -6.08 -10.07 7.41
C ALA A 258 -6.48 -9.88 5.96
N SER A 259 -7.55 -9.14 5.70
CA SER A 259 -7.89 -8.65 4.36
C SER A 259 -6.74 -7.79 3.81
N ASP A 260 -6.33 -8.00 2.56
CA ASP A 260 -5.21 -7.26 1.93
C ASP A 260 -5.74 -6.32 0.83
N GLU A 261 -5.61 -5.00 1.03
CA GLU A 261 -6.13 -3.99 0.09
C GLU A 261 -5.41 -3.98 -1.26
N ARG A 262 -4.20 -4.53 -1.34
CA ARG A 262 -3.46 -4.61 -2.60
C ARG A 262 -4.07 -5.62 -3.56
N MET A 263 -5.01 -6.44 -3.08
CA MET A 263 -5.86 -7.31 -3.88
C MET A 263 -7.03 -6.55 -4.54
N LEU A 264 -7.26 -5.30 -4.13
CA LEU A 264 -8.24 -4.38 -4.71
C LEU A 264 -7.55 -3.47 -5.74
N PRO A 265 -8.33 -2.87 -6.66
CA PRO A 265 -7.80 -1.91 -7.63
C PRO A 265 -6.99 -0.76 -6.99
N SER A 266 -6.08 -0.15 -7.74
CA SER A 266 -5.19 0.92 -7.26
C SER A 266 -5.95 2.13 -6.68
N SER A 267 -7.11 2.46 -7.27
CA SER A 267 -8.06 3.49 -6.81
C SER A 267 -8.67 3.22 -5.42
N LEU A 268 -8.35 2.08 -4.81
CA LEU A 268 -8.85 1.61 -3.52
C LEU A 268 -7.77 1.41 -2.44
N GLN A 269 -6.52 1.77 -2.71
CA GLN A 269 -5.39 1.56 -1.81
C GLN A 269 -5.15 2.77 -0.86
N GLY A 270 -4.59 2.51 0.32
CA GLY A 270 -4.42 3.48 1.40
C GLY A 270 -3.24 4.47 1.27
N TYR A 271 -3.03 5.26 2.32
CA TYR A 271 -2.02 6.33 2.42
C TYR A 271 -0.70 5.86 3.04
N ALA A 272 0.42 6.47 2.64
CA ALA A 272 1.74 6.32 3.25
C ALA A 272 2.16 7.61 3.98
N PRO A 273 2.65 7.55 5.23
CA PRO A 273 3.10 8.74 5.95
C PRO A 273 4.41 9.30 5.36
N GLN A 274 4.47 10.63 5.23
CA GLN A 274 5.72 11.34 4.90
C GLN A 274 6.41 11.84 6.17
N ILE A 275 7.72 11.59 6.29
CA ILE A 275 8.54 12.11 7.38
C ILE A 275 9.37 13.27 6.85
N SER A 276 9.21 14.44 7.47
CA SER A 276 9.99 15.64 7.15
C SER A 276 10.83 16.11 8.35
N GLY A 277 11.96 16.72 8.08
CA GLY A 277 12.83 17.34 9.09
C GLY A 277 13.83 18.31 8.46
N ILE A 278 14.71 18.90 9.27
CA ILE A 278 15.84 19.72 8.81
C ILE A 278 17.12 19.07 9.33
N ALA A 279 18.11 18.88 8.45
CA ALA A 279 19.46 18.44 8.80
C ALA A 279 20.42 19.63 8.76
N ASN A 280 21.30 19.75 9.74
CA ASN A 280 22.26 20.85 9.83
C ASN A 280 23.43 20.65 8.86
N SER A 281 23.77 19.40 8.58
CA SER A 281 24.91 19.00 7.77
C SER A 281 24.58 17.78 6.91
N ASN A 282 25.59 17.17 6.28
CA ASN A 282 25.43 15.86 5.65
C ASN A 282 25.14 14.82 6.75
N ALA A 283 23.86 14.54 6.96
CA ALA A 283 23.39 13.80 8.12
C ALA A 283 22.91 12.39 7.72
N GLN A 284 23.02 11.46 8.67
CA GLN A 284 22.43 10.13 8.58
C GLN A 284 21.04 10.16 9.23
N VAL A 285 19.99 9.97 8.44
CA VAL A 285 18.63 9.85 8.94
C VAL A 285 18.28 8.38 9.10
N THR A 286 17.84 8.01 10.30
CA THR A 286 17.41 6.66 10.67
C THR A 286 15.98 6.72 11.16
N VAL A 287 15.09 5.98 10.51
CA VAL A 287 13.70 5.78 10.94
C VAL A 287 13.61 4.39 11.55
N SER A 288 13.10 4.32 12.76
CA SER A 288 12.95 3.05 13.48
C SER A 288 11.61 2.93 14.19
N GLN A 289 11.19 1.70 14.47
CA GLN A 289 9.97 1.41 15.21
C GLN A 289 10.23 0.27 16.18
N ASN A 290 9.94 0.50 17.47
CA ASN A 290 10.19 -0.47 18.54
C ASN A 290 11.62 -1.04 18.45
N GLY A 291 12.61 -0.19 18.14
CA GLY A 291 14.03 -0.54 18.03
C GLY A 291 14.49 -1.20 16.71
N ARG A 292 13.58 -1.51 15.78
CA ARG A 292 13.92 -2.02 14.42
C ARG A 292 14.12 -0.86 13.46
N VAL A 293 15.22 -0.84 12.71
CA VAL A 293 15.43 0.15 11.64
C VAL A 293 14.53 -0.21 10.45
N LEU A 294 13.67 0.72 10.07
CA LEU A 294 12.77 0.58 8.91
C LEU A 294 13.39 1.19 7.65
N TYR A 295 14.11 2.29 7.82
CA TYR A 295 14.74 3.01 6.73
C TYR A 295 15.93 3.79 7.25
N GLN A 296 17.01 3.83 6.47
CA GLN A 296 18.19 4.61 6.78
C GLN A 296 18.71 5.21 5.48
N THR A 297 19.05 6.50 5.48
CA THR A 297 19.63 7.18 4.32
C THR A 297 20.52 8.34 4.74
N ARG A 298 21.36 8.82 3.82
CA ARG A 298 22.08 10.08 3.98
C ARG A 298 21.31 11.19 3.30
N VAL A 299 21.19 12.33 3.97
CA VAL A 299 20.56 13.54 3.43
C VAL A 299 21.59 14.66 3.35
N SER A 300 21.41 15.54 2.37
CA SER A 300 22.20 16.78 2.27
C SER A 300 21.74 17.79 3.34
N PRO A 301 22.55 18.83 3.65
CA PRO A 301 22.16 19.87 4.60
C PRO A 301 20.90 20.60 4.14
N GLY A 302 19.95 20.80 5.07
CA GLY A 302 18.67 21.46 4.84
C GLY A 302 17.44 20.58 5.10
N PRO A 303 16.23 21.08 4.76
CA PRO A 303 14.99 20.34 4.86
C PRO A 303 15.02 19.11 3.99
N PHE A 304 14.54 18.00 4.54
CA PHE A 304 14.38 16.75 3.82
C PHE A 304 12.96 16.22 4.02
N ILE A 305 12.49 15.48 3.03
CA ILE A 305 11.29 14.66 3.09
C ILE A 305 11.72 13.26 2.69
N LEU A 306 11.47 12.27 3.55
CA LEU A 306 11.74 10.88 3.22
C LEU A 306 10.56 10.33 2.40
N PRO A 307 10.80 9.81 1.19
CA PRO A 307 9.74 9.29 0.34
C PRO A 307 9.15 7.99 0.92
N ASP A 308 7.84 7.84 0.72
CA ASP A 308 6.92 6.74 1.01
C ASP A 308 7.52 5.52 1.73
N LEU A 309 7.50 5.58 3.07
CA LEU A 309 7.56 4.39 3.90
C LEU A 309 6.39 3.45 3.55
N SER A 310 6.61 2.14 3.64
CA SER A 310 5.56 1.15 3.34
C SER A 310 4.24 1.47 4.05
N GLN A 311 3.13 1.45 3.31
CA GLN A 311 1.77 1.70 3.81
C GLN A 311 1.33 0.75 4.95
N ASN A 312 2.07 -0.34 5.18
CA ASN A 312 1.78 -1.30 6.27
C ASN A 312 2.39 -0.90 7.62
N ILE A 313 3.15 0.19 7.69
CA ILE A 313 3.77 0.68 8.93
C ILE A 313 2.74 1.54 9.68
N SER A 314 2.37 1.13 10.90
CA SER A 314 1.47 1.88 11.79
C SER A 314 2.04 2.01 13.21
N GLY A 315 1.73 3.10 13.92
CA GLY A 315 2.18 3.39 15.28
C GLY A 315 3.19 4.54 15.38
N ASN A 316 3.89 4.63 16.51
CA ASN A 316 4.94 5.64 16.72
C ASN A 316 6.24 5.23 16.00
N LEU A 317 6.83 6.16 15.26
CA LEU A 317 8.14 6.03 14.62
C LEU A 317 9.14 6.94 15.31
N ASP A 318 10.28 6.37 15.67
CA ASP A 318 11.43 7.08 16.21
C ASP A 318 12.32 7.51 15.04
N VAL A 319 12.42 8.82 14.83
CA VAL A 319 13.30 9.41 13.83
C VAL A 319 14.55 9.92 14.53
N SER A 320 15.71 9.53 14.04
CA SER A 320 17.02 9.98 14.51
C SER A 320 17.82 10.55 13.36
N VAL A 321 18.30 11.78 13.51
CA VAL A 321 19.20 12.46 12.58
C VAL A 321 20.54 12.63 13.27
N ARG A 322 21.55 11.93 12.76
CA ARG A 322 22.94 12.07 13.23
C ARG A 322 23.70 12.97 12.26
N GLU A 323 24.11 14.12 12.78
CA GLU A 323 24.88 15.13 12.06
C GLU A 323 26.34 14.71 11.88
N SER A 324 27.03 15.39 10.97
CA SER A 324 28.45 15.16 10.67
C SER A 324 29.39 15.47 11.85
N ASP A 325 28.98 16.32 12.79
CA ASP A 325 29.70 16.62 14.04
C ASP A 325 29.42 15.58 15.16
N GLY A 326 28.61 14.57 14.86
CA GLY A 326 28.21 13.53 15.81
C GLY A 326 27.01 13.88 16.69
N THR A 327 26.48 15.11 16.61
CA THR A 327 25.24 15.46 17.32
C THR A 327 24.06 14.63 16.79
N VAL A 328 23.18 14.21 17.69
CA VAL A 328 22.02 13.37 17.34
C VAL A 328 20.74 14.08 17.77
N HIS A 329 19.87 14.34 16.80
CA HIS A 329 18.53 14.85 17.00
C HIS A 329 17.55 13.69 16.92
N THR A 330 16.63 13.58 17.89
CA THR A 330 15.63 12.52 17.91
C THR A 330 14.25 13.09 18.15
N TRP A 331 13.25 12.62 17.41
CA TRP A 331 11.85 12.92 17.66
C TRP A 331 10.97 11.74 17.25
N GLN A 332 9.74 11.76 17.75
CA GLN A 332 8.74 10.76 17.41
C GLN A 332 7.71 11.35 16.45
N VAL A 333 7.37 10.57 15.42
CA VAL A 333 6.27 10.84 14.49
C VAL A 333 5.27 9.71 14.65
N ASN A 334 4.04 10.03 15.00
CA ASN A 334 2.96 9.05 14.97
C ASN A 334 2.46 8.91 13.52
N THR A 335 2.53 7.70 12.96
CA THR A 335 1.91 7.43 11.66
C THR A 335 0.40 7.39 11.86
N ALA A 336 -0.24 8.52 11.65
CA ALA A 336 -1.66 8.59 11.82
C ALA A 336 -2.36 7.78 10.73
N SER A 337 -3.32 6.95 11.13
CA SER A 337 -4.11 6.14 10.19
C SER A 337 -5.18 7.02 9.54
N VAL A 338 -5.24 7.04 8.21
CA VAL A 338 -6.40 7.56 7.46
C VAL A 338 -7.67 6.86 7.99
N PRO A 339 -8.82 7.56 8.05
CA PRO A 339 -10.09 6.96 8.44
C PRO A 339 -10.27 5.55 7.90
N PHE A 340 -10.47 4.58 8.82
CA PHE A 340 -10.64 3.17 8.53
C PHE A 340 -12.02 2.95 7.88
N MET A 341 -12.10 3.25 6.59
CA MET A 341 -13.32 3.16 5.78
C MET A 341 -13.30 1.90 4.91
N ALA A 342 -14.50 1.42 4.56
CA ALA A 342 -14.73 0.39 3.57
C ALA A 342 -15.84 0.86 2.62
N ARG A 343 -15.80 0.43 1.36
CA ARG A 343 -16.91 0.72 0.43
C ARG A 343 -18.19 0.01 0.88
N GLN A 344 -19.33 0.53 0.43
CA GLN A 344 -20.62 -0.08 0.69
C GLN A 344 -20.62 -1.59 0.42
N GLY A 345 -21.08 -2.37 1.39
CA GLY A 345 -21.14 -3.83 1.31
C GLY A 345 -19.81 -4.55 1.50
N GLN A 346 -18.67 -3.85 1.54
CA GLN A 346 -17.39 -4.47 1.83
C GLN A 346 -17.18 -4.62 3.33
N VAL A 347 -16.59 -5.76 3.71
CA VAL A 347 -16.12 -6.03 5.07
C VAL A 347 -14.61 -6.24 5.03
N ARG A 348 -13.88 -5.41 5.76
CA ARG A 348 -12.47 -5.57 6.04
C ARG A 348 -12.33 -6.20 7.41
N TYR A 349 -11.40 -7.12 7.58
CA TYR A 349 -11.23 -7.79 8.86
C TYR A 349 -9.77 -8.18 9.09
N LYS A 350 -9.44 -8.35 10.37
CA LYS A 350 -8.15 -8.86 10.79
C LYS A 350 -8.30 -9.62 12.08
N VAL A 351 -7.70 -10.81 12.11
CA VAL A 351 -7.67 -11.69 13.27
C VAL A 351 -6.22 -12.05 13.51
N ALA A 352 -5.76 -11.84 14.74
CA ALA A 352 -4.40 -12.18 15.16
C ALA A 352 -4.44 -12.92 16.50
N ALA A 353 -3.59 -13.93 16.65
CA ALA A 353 -3.43 -14.62 17.92
C ALA A 353 -1.98 -15.09 18.08
N GLY A 354 -1.46 -15.04 19.30
CA GLY A 354 -0.10 -15.47 19.57
C GLY A 354 0.46 -14.96 20.88
N ARG A 355 1.79 -14.91 20.95
CA ARG A 355 2.53 -14.43 22.11
C ARG A 355 3.20 -13.11 21.81
N PRO A 356 3.00 -12.06 22.61
CA PRO A 356 3.73 -10.84 22.46
C PRO A 356 5.24 -11.08 22.61
N LEU A 357 6.01 -10.35 21.83
CA LEU A 357 7.47 -10.31 21.94
C LEU A 357 7.81 -9.03 22.68
N TYR A 358 8.58 -9.18 23.76
CA TYR A 358 8.96 -8.05 24.58
C TYR A 358 10.43 -8.14 24.98
N GLY A 359 11.08 -6.99 24.97
CA GLY A 359 12.53 -6.84 25.07
C GLY A 359 13.07 -6.12 23.84
N GLY A 360 14.09 -5.29 24.06
CA GLY A 360 14.61 -4.36 23.05
C GLY A 360 15.27 -5.05 21.84
N ARG A 361 16.15 -4.31 21.17
CA ARG A 361 16.85 -4.70 19.93
C ARG A 361 17.36 -6.16 19.90
N HIS A 362 17.79 -6.69 21.05
CA HIS A 362 18.46 -7.99 21.19
C HIS A 362 17.59 -9.15 21.67
N ASN A 363 16.32 -8.93 22.06
CA ASN A 363 15.55 -9.95 22.80
C ASN A 363 14.24 -10.31 22.09
N ASN A 364 14.21 -11.48 21.44
CA ASN A 364 13.01 -12.06 20.84
C ASN A 364 12.29 -13.01 21.81
N ASN A 365 12.38 -12.75 23.11
CA ASN A 365 11.74 -13.60 24.10
C ASN A 365 10.23 -13.39 24.07
N THR A 366 9.49 -14.49 23.96
CA THR A 366 8.04 -14.47 24.12
C THR A 366 7.71 -14.13 25.56
N VAL A 367 6.85 -13.16 25.76
CA VAL A 367 6.40 -12.74 27.08
C VAL A 367 4.92 -13.10 27.22
N ARG A 368 4.54 -13.56 28.41
CA ARG A 368 3.14 -13.77 28.76
C ARG A 368 2.49 -12.41 29.01
N PRO A 369 1.20 -12.25 28.77
CA PRO A 369 0.21 -13.27 28.40
C PRO A 369 0.04 -13.51 26.89
N ASP A 370 -0.51 -14.67 26.54
CA ASP A 370 -0.95 -14.96 25.17
C ASP A 370 -2.17 -14.06 24.87
N PHE A 371 -2.32 -13.64 23.61
CA PHE A 371 -3.41 -12.73 23.21
C PHE A 371 -4.17 -13.25 21.99
N MET A 372 -5.39 -12.78 21.85
CA MET A 372 -6.21 -12.88 20.65
C MET A 372 -6.82 -11.50 20.36
N MET A 373 -6.84 -11.14 19.08
CA MET A 373 -7.33 -9.87 18.59
C MET A 373 -8.19 -10.11 17.35
N GLY A 374 -9.30 -9.38 17.27
CA GLY A 374 -10.16 -9.34 16.10
C GLY A 374 -10.64 -7.91 15.85
N GLU A 375 -10.52 -7.43 14.62
CA GLU A 375 -11.11 -6.17 14.19
C GLU A 375 -11.85 -6.34 12.86
N ALA A 376 -12.88 -5.51 12.66
CA ALA A 376 -13.60 -5.45 11.40
C ALA A 376 -14.09 -4.02 11.10
N THR A 377 -14.16 -3.71 9.82
CA THR A 377 -14.85 -2.53 9.27
C THR A 377 -15.87 -2.98 8.26
N TRP A 378 -17.07 -2.45 8.36
CA TRP A 378 -18.15 -2.68 7.42
C TRP A 378 -18.57 -1.34 6.78
N GLY A 379 -18.56 -1.28 5.46
CA GLY A 379 -19.18 -0.19 4.71
C GLY A 379 -20.70 -0.33 4.77
N ALA A 380 -21.29 0.12 5.87
CA ALA A 380 -22.72 -0.05 6.17
C ALA A 380 -23.61 0.70 5.17
N PHE A 381 -23.19 1.91 4.76
CA PHE A 381 -23.92 2.77 3.80
C PHE A 381 -22.95 3.31 2.73
N ASN A 382 -23.48 3.98 1.70
CA ASN A 382 -22.69 4.49 0.57
C ASN A 382 -21.45 5.29 1.01
N ASN A 383 -21.61 6.12 2.05
CA ASN A 383 -20.58 7.04 2.52
C ASN A 383 -20.21 6.83 3.99
N THR A 384 -20.70 5.76 4.64
CA THR A 384 -20.54 5.54 6.08
C THR A 384 -19.98 4.15 6.31
N SER A 385 -18.91 4.08 7.08
CA SER A 385 -18.32 2.83 7.57
C SER A 385 -18.45 2.75 9.08
N LEU A 386 -18.78 1.57 9.57
CA LEU A 386 -18.75 1.25 11.00
C LEU A 386 -17.59 0.29 11.23
N TYR A 387 -16.84 0.49 12.30
CA TYR A 387 -15.71 -0.37 12.62
C TYR A 387 -15.60 -0.62 14.11
N GLY A 388 -14.95 -1.72 14.46
CA GLY A 388 -14.73 -2.08 15.84
C GLY A 388 -13.75 -3.22 15.95
N GLY A 389 -13.30 -3.47 17.17
CA GLY A 389 -12.40 -4.57 17.45
C GLY A 389 -12.34 -4.90 18.92
N VAL A 390 -11.76 -6.06 19.21
CA VAL A 390 -11.55 -6.58 20.54
C VAL A 390 -10.14 -7.15 20.65
N ILE A 391 -9.52 -6.95 21.81
CA ILE A 391 -8.32 -7.64 22.24
C ILE A 391 -8.67 -8.35 23.55
N ALA A 392 -8.31 -9.62 23.67
CA ALA A 392 -8.37 -10.38 24.90
C ALA A 392 -7.05 -11.10 25.13
N SER A 393 -6.67 -11.24 26.40
CA SER A 393 -5.39 -11.82 26.79
C SER A 393 -5.56 -12.73 28.00
N THR A 394 -4.71 -13.74 28.13
CA THR A 394 -4.72 -14.69 29.26
C THR A 394 -4.25 -14.08 30.58
N GLY A 395 -3.83 -12.81 30.59
CA GLY A 395 -3.33 -12.09 31.77
C GLY A 395 -4.30 -11.02 32.27
N ASP A 396 -5.60 -11.22 32.09
CA ASP A 396 -6.64 -10.29 32.54
C ASP A 396 -6.51 -8.88 31.92
N TYR A 397 -6.18 -8.86 30.63
CA TYR A 397 -6.28 -7.67 29.79
C TYR A 397 -7.36 -7.86 28.73
N GLN A 398 -8.24 -6.86 28.61
CA GLN A 398 -9.25 -6.78 27.57
C GLN A 398 -9.40 -5.35 27.06
N ALA A 399 -9.57 -5.20 25.75
CA ALA A 399 -9.90 -3.91 25.15
C ALA A 399 -11.01 -4.08 24.12
N LEU A 400 -11.96 -3.14 24.11
CA LEU A 400 -13.07 -3.08 23.16
C LEU A 400 -13.09 -1.69 22.53
N ALA A 401 -13.11 -1.65 21.21
CA ALA A 401 -13.13 -0.42 20.45
C ALA A 401 -14.30 -0.40 19.47
N LEU A 402 -14.95 0.76 19.35
CA LEU A 402 -16.08 1.00 18.46
C LEU A 402 -15.94 2.39 17.83
N GLY A 403 -16.19 2.48 16.53
CA GLY A 403 -16.08 3.73 15.80
C GLY A 403 -16.88 3.76 14.52
N ALA A 404 -16.99 4.96 13.97
CA ALA A 404 -17.62 5.22 12.69
C ALA A 404 -16.75 6.17 11.87
N ALA A 405 -16.85 6.05 10.55
CA ALA A 405 -16.22 6.93 9.59
C ALA A 405 -17.23 7.37 8.55
N GLN A 406 -17.18 8.64 8.17
CA GLN A 406 -18.07 9.28 7.23
C GLN A 406 -17.24 9.96 6.14
N ASN A 407 -17.47 9.57 4.89
CA ASN A 407 -17.05 10.33 3.73
C ASN A 407 -18.06 11.45 3.48
N MET A 408 -17.59 12.70 3.51
CA MET A 408 -18.41 13.90 3.30
C MET A 408 -18.16 14.52 1.90
N GLY A 409 -17.54 13.76 0.99
CA GLY A 409 -17.25 14.16 -0.38
C GLY A 409 -16.29 15.36 -0.41
N ILE A 410 -16.77 16.50 -0.91
CA ILE A 410 -15.99 17.73 -1.03
C ILE A 410 -15.41 18.17 0.32
N LEU A 411 -16.09 17.88 1.45
CA LEU A 411 -15.60 18.26 2.77
C LEU A 411 -14.50 17.33 3.32
N GLY A 412 -14.12 16.26 2.61
CA GLY A 412 -13.18 15.25 3.08
C GLY A 412 -13.86 14.11 3.82
N ALA A 413 -13.11 13.36 4.61
CA ALA A 413 -13.60 12.25 5.42
C ALA A 413 -13.22 12.42 6.90
N ILE A 414 -14.13 12.03 7.78
CA ILE A 414 -13.96 12.08 9.23
C ILE A 414 -14.19 10.71 9.83
N SER A 415 -13.46 10.35 10.87
CA SER A 415 -13.73 9.17 11.70
C SER A 415 -13.59 9.49 13.18
N ALA A 416 -14.41 8.86 13.99
CA ALA A 416 -14.30 8.91 15.44
C ALA A 416 -14.46 7.52 16.04
N ASP A 417 -13.67 7.22 17.06
CA ASP A 417 -13.75 5.97 17.81
C ASP A 417 -13.50 6.17 19.31
N VAL A 418 -14.03 5.22 20.07
CA VAL A 418 -13.79 5.07 21.51
C VAL A 418 -13.29 3.66 21.78
N THR A 419 -12.20 3.58 22.54
CA THR A 419 -11.60 2.32 22.99
C THR A 419 -11.65 2.26 24.51
N ARG A 420 -12.34 1.27 25.06
CA ARG A 420 -12.31 0.93 26.48
C ARG A 420 -11.26 -0.14 26.72
N SER A 421 -10.34 0.09 27.65
CA SER A 421 -9.39 -0.92 28.13
C SER A 421 -9.70 -1.29 29.57
N GLU A 422 -9.49 -2.54 29.91
CA GLU A 422 -9.53 -3.05 31.28
C GLU A 422 -8.34 -3.97 31.50
N ALA A 423 -7.51 -3.61 32.48
CA ALA A 423 -6.21 -4.23 32.70
C ALA A 423 -5.98 -4.51 34.18
N GLN A 424 -5.60 -5.74 34.52
CA GLN A 424 -5.11 -6.10 35.84
C GLN A 424 -3.59 -6.30 35.78
N LEU A 425 -2.84 -5.35 36.34
CA LEU A 425 -1.38 -5.43 36.32
C LEU A 425 -0.89 -6.56 37.25
N PRO A 426 0.22 -7.27 36.92
CA PRO A 426 0.70 -8.42 37.69
C PRO A 426 1.18 -8.12 39.13
N SER A 427 1.25 -6.86 39.54
CA SER A 427 1.63 -6.48 40.90
C SER A 427 0.49 -6.74 41.88
N ALA A 428 0.77 -7.48 42.96
CA ALA A 428 -0.21 -7.99 43.93
C ALA A 428 -1.07 -6.90 44.61
N HIS A 429 -0.72 -5.62 44.49
CA HIS A 429 -1.40 -4.49 45.14
C HIS A 429 -2.01 -3.49 44.15
N THR A 430 -1.92 -3.71 42.85
CA THR A 430 -2.51 -2.79 41.87
C THR A 430 -3.95 -3.19 41.59
N PRO A 431 -4.96 -2.32 41.83
CA PRO A 431 -6.34 -2.63 41.49
C PRO A 431 -6.52 -2.69 39.97
N ARG A 432 -7.56 -3.41 39.52
CA ARG A 432 -7.97 -3.44 38.12
C ARG A 432 -8.24 -2.03 37.62
N GLN A 433 -7.58 -1.65 36.54
CA GLN A 433 -7.73 -0.33 35.92
C GLN A 433 -8.68 -0.42 34.74
N THR A 434 -9.59 0.54 34.63
CA THR A 434 -10.51 0.67 33.50
C THR A 434 -10.46 2.10 33.01
N GLY A 435 -10.20 2.28 31.71
CA GLY A 435 -10.09 3.58 31.09
C GLY A 435 -10.54 3.59 29.64
N TYR A 436 -10.63 4.80 29.10
CA TYR A 436 -11.15 5.12 27.79
C TYR A 436 -10.18 5.98 27.01
N SER A 437 -10.07 5.70 25.72
CA SER A 437 -9.36 6.50 24.74
C SER A 437 -10.33 6.90 23.64
N TYR A 438 -10.35 8.18 23.29
CA TYR A 438 -11.17 8.76 22.24
C TYR A 438 -10.26 9.23 21.13
N ARG A 439 -10.58 8.90 19.88
CA ARG A 439 -9.80 9.30 18.71
C ARG A 439 -10.70 9.92 17.66
N ILE A 440 -10.23 10.99 17.04
CA ILE A 440 -10.87 11.68 15.92
C ILE A 440 -9.82 11.87 14.83
N ASN A 441 -10.10 11.40 13.63
CA ASN A 441 -9.26 11.62 12.45
C ASN A 441 -10.06 12.35 11.38
N TYR A 442 -9.44 13.31 10.73
CA TYR A 442 -10.00 14.03 9.59
C TYR A 442 -8.97 14.06 8.47
N THR A 443 -9.44 13.86 7.24
CA THR A 443 -8.60 13.89 6.04
C THR A 443 -9.32 14.60 4.91
N LYS A 444 -8.61 15.41 4.12
CA LYS A 444 -9.16 16.07 2.93
C LYS A 444 -8.11 16.23 1.85
N THR A 445 -8.47 15.85 0.63
CA THR A 445 -7.69 16.08 -0.59
C THR A 445 -8.31 17.20 -1.43
N PHE A 446 -7.48 17.99 -2.10
CA PHE A 446 -7.92 19.09 -2.96
C PHE A 446 -7.44 18.85 -4.39
N ASP A 447 -8.27 18.15 -5.17
CA ASP A 447 -7.92 17.74 -6.53
C ASP A 447 -7.77 18.96 -7.48
N SER A 448 -8.52 20.05 -7.25
CA SER A 448 -8.54 21.23 -8.12
C SER A 448 -7.28 22.10 -8.05
N THR A 449 -6.51 22.05 -6.96
CA THR A 449 -5.29 22.86 -6.76
C THR A 449 -4.03 22.00 -6.72
N GLY A 450 -4.12 20.71 -7.12
CA GLY A 450 -3.03 19.73 -7.03
C GLY A 450 -2.47 19.58 -5.61
N SER A 451 -3.25 19.92 -4.58
CA SER A 451 -2.77 20.08 -3.21
C SER A 451 -3.11 18.86 -2.37
N THR A 452 -2.09 18.32 -1.70
CA THR A 452 -2.17 17.02 -1.05
C THR A 452 -2.52 17.15 0.44
N LEU A 453 -3.61 16.44 0.80
CA LEU A 453 -3.90 15.87 2.12
C LEU A 453 -3.68 16.78 3.35
N ALA A 454 -4.73 17.48 3.77
CA ALA A 454 -4.83 17.98 5.14
C ALA A 454 -5.27 16.82 6.05
N PHE A 455 -4.36 16.27 6.87
CA PHE A 455 -4.66 15.28 7.89
C PHE A 455 -4.66 15.93 9.27
N VAL A 456 -5.69 15.66 10.08
CA VAL A 456 -5.76 16.04 11.49
C VAL A 456 -6.16 14.83 12.31
N GLY A 457 -5.27 14.37 13.19
CA GLY A 457 -5.49 13.29 14.14
C GLY A 457 -5.43 13.81 15.56
N TYR A 458 -6.45 13.51 16.34
CA TYR A 458 -6.51 13.82 17.77
C TYR A 458 -6.88 12.57 18.55
N ARG A 459 -6.08 12.24 19.57
CA ARG A 459 -6.38 11.20 20.54
C ARG A 459 -6.33 11.80 21.93
N PHE A 460 -7.28 11.43 22.77
CA PHE A 460 -7.28 11.69 24.20
C PHE A 460 -7.46 10.37 24.95
N SER A 461 -6.59 10.09 25.90
CA SER A 461 -6.63 8.89 26.72
C SER A 461 -6.72 9.30 28.19
N ASP A 462 -7.69 8.74 28.92
CA ASP A 462 -7.80 9.00 30.35
C ASP A 462 -6.64 8.35 31.13
N ARG A 463 -6.48 8.73 32.40
CA ARG A 463 -5.36 8.27 33.25
C ARG A 463 -5.34 6.76 33.52
N HIS A 464 -6.44 6.06 33.31
CA HIS A 464 -6.59 4.64 33.59
C HIS A 464 -6.63 3.80 32.31
N PHE A 465 -6.56 4.45 31.15
CA PHE A 465 -6.46 3.78 29.87
C PHE A 465 -5.07 3.19 29.73
N ILE A 466 -5.00 1.89 29.43
CA ILE A 466 -3.76 1.17 29.21
C ILE A 466 -3.90 0.42 27.89
N SER A 467 -3.04 0.73 26.92
CA SER A 467 -2.94 -0.06 25.68
C SER A 467 -2.28 -1.42 25.97
N LEU A 468 -2.48 -2.42 25.10
CA LEU A 468 -1.84 -3.72 25.31
C LEU A 468 -0.31 -3.58 25.30
N GLN A 469 0.24 -2.72 24.44
CA GLN A 469 1.67 -2.42 24.41
C GLN A 469 2.16 -1.91 25.76
N GLU A 470 1.42 -0.99 26.38
CA GLU A 470 1.74 -0.45 27.69
C GLU A 470 1.55 -1.46 28.82
N TYR A 471 0.50 -2.28 28.76
CA TYR A 471 0.27 -3.37 29.71
C TYR A 471 1.45 -4.36 29.71
N LEU A 472 1.93 -4.75 28.52
CA LEU A 472 3.09 -5.62 28.38
C LEU A 472 4.36 -4.97 28.92
N ALA A 473 4.51 -3.66 28.67
CA ALA A 473 5.66 -2.91 29.14
C ALA A 473 5.71 -2.78 30.67
N ARG A 474 4.58 -2.43 31.30
CA ARG A 474 4.42 -2.37 32.76
C ARG A 474 4.61 -3.73 33.40
N SER A 475 4.14 -4.80 32.75
CA SER A 475 4.30 -6.18 33.22
C SER A 475 5.76 -6.65 33.16
N GLY A 476 6.51 -6.24 32.12
CA GLY A 476 7.91 -6.61 31.94
C GLY A 476 8.89 -5.86 32.85
N TYR A 477 8.60 -4.59 33.18
CA TYR A 477 9.46 -3.75 34.03
C TYR A 477 9.04 -3.68 35.51
N GLY A 478 8.13 -4.56 35.97
CA GLY A 478 7.70 -4.56 37.37
C GLY A 478 6.94 -3.30 37.80
N GLY A 479 6.36 -2.56 36.85
CA GLY A 479 5.54 -1.37 37.10
C GLY A 479 6.28 -0.01 37.11
N ASP A 480 7.56 0.05 36.73
CA ASP A 480 8.31 1.32 36.69
C ASP A 480 7.86 2.29 35.57
N TYR A 481 8.03 3.58 35.86
CA TYR A 481 7.63 4.80 35.12
C TYR A 481 7.62 4.68 33.58
N LEU A 482 6.46 4.29 33.03
CA LEU A 482 6.12 4.54 31.63
C LEU A 482 5.39 5.87 31.51
N GLN A 483 5.45 6.48 30.33
CA GLN A 483 4.82 7.77 30.09
C GLN A 483 3.35 7.56 29.75
N ASP A 484 2.46 8.04 30.61
CA ASP A 484 1.03 7.81 30.48
C ASP A 484 0.47 8.84 29.48
N GLU A 485 0.28 8.42 28.23
CA GLU A 485 -0.20 9.33 27.17
C GLU A 485 -1.56 9.92 27.56
N LYS A 486 -1.61 11.25 27.62
CA LYS A 486 -2.85 11.99 27.88
C LYS A 486 -3.54 12.36 26.58
N GLN A 487 -2.78 12.92 25.65
CA GLN A 487 -3.29 13.40 24.39
C GLN A 487 -2.20 13.45 23.35
N SER A 488 -2.54 13.08 22.12
CA SER A 488 -1.70 13.24 20.94
C SER A 488 -2.46 13.98 19.85
N TYR A 489 -1.74 14.92 19.23
CA TYR A 489 -2.21 15.74 18.11
C TYR A 489 -1.23 15.55 16.96
N SER A 490 -1.76 15.32 15.77
CA SER A 490 -0.97 15.28 14.54
C SER A 490 -1.69 16.07 13.46
N VAL A 491 -0.98 17.00 12.82
CA VAL A 491 -1.49 17.81 11.72
C VAL A 491 -0.46 17.75 10.60
N SER A 492 -0.91 17.41 9.40
CA SER A 492 -0.11 17.49 8.18
C SER A 492 -0.91 18.25 7.14
N TRP A 493 -0.33 19.29 6.56
CA TRP A 493 -0.94 20.10 5.51
C TRP A 493 0.12 20.43 4.48
N SER A 494 -0.21 20.26 3.19
CA SER A 494 0.64 20.69 2.10
C SER A 494 -0.21 21.24 0.96
N GLN A 495 0.17 22.40 0.43
CA GLN A 495 -0.63 23.09 -0.57
C GLN A 495 0.24 23.92 -1.51
N TYR A 496 -0.08 23.86 -2.80
CA TYR A 496 0.40 24.81 -3.78
C TYR A 496 -0.59 25.98 -3.87
N LEU A 497 -0.10 27.18 -3.61
CA LEU A 497 -0.85 28.43 -3.67
C LEU A 497 -0.62 29.08 -5.03
N GLU A 498 -1.44 28.72 -6.01
CA GLU A 498 -1.33 29.18 -7.40
C GLU A 498 -1.22 30.70 -7.52
N ALA A 499 -2.07 31.45 -6.78
CA ALA A 499 -2.11 32.90 -6.79
C ALA A 499 -0.78 33.58 -6.36
N LEU A 500 0.06 32.85 -5.60
CA LEU A 500 1.34 33.34 -5.12
C LEU A 500 2.54 32.63 -5.78
N SER A 501 2.27 31.61 -6.62
CA SER A 501 3.24 30.67 -7.17
C SER A 501 4.14 30.09 -6.07
N MET A 502 3.53 29.66 -4.96
CA MET A 502 4.22 29.32 -3.73
C MET A 502 3.72 27.99 -3.18
N SER A 503 4.62 27.10 -2.81
CA SER A 503 4.29 25.89 -2.06
C SER A 503 4.43 26.15 -0.57
N ALA A 504 3.49 25.65 0.22
CA ALA A 504 3.55 25.72 1.68
C ALA A 504 3.21 24.37 2.28
N SER A 505 3.90 24.00 3.35
CA SER A 505 3.65 22.76 4.09
C SER A 505 3.82 22.97 5.59
N LEU A 506 2.93 22.37 6.38
CA LEU A 506 2.97 22.35 7.83
C LEU A 506 2.88 20.90 8.30
N SER A 507 3.83 20.49 9.12
CA SER A 507 3.78 19.25 9.88
C SER A 507 3.85 19.60 11.36
N LEU A 508 2.92 19.11 12.17
CA LEU A 508 2.85 19.37 13.60
C LEU A 508 2.47 18.08 14.32
N SER A 509 3.22 17.74 15.36
CA SER A 509 2.95 16.61 16.24
C SER A 509 3.18 17.01 17.68
N ARG A 510 2.18 16.84 18.53
CA ARG A 510 2.29 17.12 19.97
C ARG A 510 1.77 15.93 20.75
N ILE A 511 2.58 15.42 21.66
CA ILE A 511 2.16 14.40 22.62
C ILE A 511 2.31 15.00 24.00
N SER A 512 1.34 14.80 24.88
CA SER A 512 1.52 15.13 26.29
C SER A 512 1.08 13.99 27.17
N TYR A 513 1.67 13.94 28.35
CA TYR A 513 1.54 12.84 29.28
C TYR A 513 0.89 13.32 30.57
N TRP A 514 0.36 12.38 31.36
CA TRP A 514 -0.22 12.69 32.67
C TRP A 514 0.83 12.89 33.76
N ASN A 515 2.00 12.27 33.59
CA ASN A 515 3.04 12.14 34.59
C ASN A 515 4.39 12.79 34.21
N THR A 516 4.51 13.36 33.01
CA THR A 516 5.74 14.02 32.54
C THR A 516 5.44 15.11 31.50
N ASP A 517 6.48 15.88 31.16
CA ASP A 517 6.39 16.92 30.15
C ASP A 517 6.12 16.34 28.76
N GLY A 518 5.38 17.08 27.95
CA GLY A 518 5.03 16.67 26.60
C GLY A 518 6.14 16.88 25.57
N SER A 519 6.00 16.22 24.43
CA SER A 519 6.75 16.54 23.21
C SER A 519 5.94 17.47 22.32
N ASN A 520 6.63 18.40 21.65
CA ASN A 520 6.00 19.35 20.73
C ASN A 520 6.93 19.62 19.56
N ASN A 521 6.61 19.02 18.42
CA ASN A 521 7.38 19.13 17.20
C ASN A 521 6.53 19.77 16.12
N TRP A 522 7.08 20.75 15.41
CA TRP A 522 6.43 21.29 14.24
C TRP A 522 7.46 21.77 13.23
N THR A 523 7.11 21.70 11.95
CA THR A 523 7.89 22.22 10.84
C THR A 523 6.94 22.93 9.89
N LEU A 524 7.21 24.19 9.63
CA LEU A 524 6.54 25.00 8.62
C LEU A 524 7.56 25.32 7.53
N SER A 525 7.28 24.93 6.30
CA SER A 525 8.13 25.20 5.14
C SER A 525 7.33 25.94 4.09
N VAL A 526 7.94 26.96 3.51
CA VAL A 526 7.39 27.73 2.39
C VAL A 526 8.45 27.83 1.33
N SER A 527 8.12 27.52 0.09
CA SER A 527 9.01 27.67 -1.05
C SER A 527 8.33 28.37 -2.20
N LYS A 528 9.09 29.16 -2.94
CA LYS A 528 8.63 29.93 -4.08
C LYS A 528 9.65 29.84 -5.20
N SER A 529 9.18 29.45 -6.39
CA SER A 529 9.93 29.66 -7.62
C SER A 529 9.73 31.09 -8.09
N ALA A 530 10.82 31.75 -8.45
CA ALA A 530 10.84 33.11 -8.95
C ALA A 530 11.85 33.24 -10.09
N ASP A 531 11.56 34.14 -11.02
CA ASP A 531 12.49 34.50 -12.07
C ASP A 531 13.17 35.82 -11.68
N ILE A 532 14.51 35.83 -11.71
CA ILE A 532 15.33 36.98 -11.35
C ILE A 532 16.12 37.41 -12.58
N GLY A 533 15.60 38.41 -13.29
CA GLY A 533 16.21 38.90 -14.53
C GLY A 533 16.19 37.85 -15.63
N ALA A 534 17.36 37.48 -16.15
CA ALA A 534 17.52 36.43 -17.17
C ALA A 534 17.61 35.01 -16.57
N VAL A 535 17.63 34.89 -15.24
CA VAL A 535 17.74 33.60 -14.56
C VAL A 535 16.35 33.15 -14.15
N HIS A 536 15.88 32.11 -14.84
CA HIS A 536 14.57 31.51 -14.59
C HIS A 536 14.67 30.38 -13.57
N GLY A 537 13.62 30.19 -12.76
CA GLY A 537 13.51 29.05 -11.86
C GLY A 537 14.35 29.13 -10.57
N VAL A 538 14.64 30.34 -10.08
CA VAL A 538 15.26 30.52 -8.76
C VAL A 538 14.30 30.04 -7.69
N ASN A 539 14.72 29.08 -6.86
CA ASN A 539 13.91 28.57 -5.76
C ASN A 539 14.32 29.22 -4.43
N LEU A 540 13.37 29.94 -3.83
CA LEU A 540 13.51 30.55 -2.51
C LEU A 540 12.75 29.70 -1.51
N SER A 541 13.40 29.24 -0.44
CA SER A 541 12.78 28.40 0.57
C SER A 541 13.10 28.88 1.98
N LEU A 542 12.08 28.89 2.82
CA LEU A 542 12.15 29.23 4.23
C LEU A 542 11.47 28.10 5.02
N SER A 543 12.20 27.52 5.96
CA SER A 543 11.70 26.51 6.87
C SER A 543 11.93 26.93 8.31
N LEU A 544 10.89 26.79 9.13
CA LEU A 544 10.90 27.01 10.55
C LEU A 544 10.58 25.68 11.23
N SER A 545 11.39 25.26 12.18
CA SER A 545 11.12 24.03 12.91
C SER A 545 11.32 24.21 14.41
N ARG A 546 10.55 23.44 15.17
CA ARG A 546 10.74 23.19 16.59
C ARG A 546 10.75 21.70 16.82
N ASN A 547 11.74 21.25 17.59
CA ASN A 547 11.82 19.89 18.10
C ASN A 547 11.96 19.97 19.62
N GLN A 548 11.02 19.36 20.33
CA GLN A 548 11.00 19.28 21.78
C GLN A 548 10.57 17.88 22.18
N THR A 549 11.44 17.17 22.89
CA THR A 549 11.09 15.91 23.55
C THR A 549 11.05 16.10 25.07
N ALA A 550 10.37 15.20 25.77
CA ALA A 550 10.15 15.29 27.22
C ALA A 550 11.45 15.45 28.04
N TYR A 551 12.55 14.90 27.55
CA TYR A 551 13.84 14.87 28.26
C TYR A 551 14.96 15.66 27.56
N SER A 552 14.69 16.29 26.41
CA SER A 552 15.69 17.08 25.69
C SER A 552 15.37 18.57 25.71
N LEU A 553 16.42 19.38 25.62
CA LEU A 553 16.29 20.82 25.46
C LEU A 553 15.57 21.13 24.14
N THR A 554 14.61 22.05 24.21
CA THR A 554 13.91 22.55 23.02
C THR A 554 14.91 23.12 22.01
N GLN A 555 14.81 22.65 20.76
CA GLN A 555 15.56 23.16 19.63
C GLN A 555 14.60 23.85 18.68
N ASN A 556 14.83 25.14 18.43
CA ASN A 556 14.15 25.87 17.37
C ASN A 556 15.18 26.17 16.29
N GLN A 557 14.82 25.94 15.04
CA GLN A 557 15.69 26.19 13.90
C GLN A 557 14.97 27.03 12.86
N VAL A 558 15.72 27.94 12.26
CA VAL A 558 15.33 28.70 11.07
C VAL A 558 16.30 28.32 9.97
N TRP A 559 15.77 27.88 8.83
CA TRP A 559 16.54 27.56 7.65
C TRP A 559 16.04 28.39 6.47
N LEU A 560 16.97 29.07 5.82
CA LEU A 560 16.75 29.84 4.60
C LEU A 560 17.60 29.21 3.51
N SER A 561 17.07 29.08 2.30
CA SER A 561 17.86 28.68 1.15
C SER A 561 17.40 29.34 -0.13
N VAL A 562 18.39 29.64 -0.95
CA VAL A 562 18.26 30.17 -2.30
C VAL A 562 18.98 29.20 -3.21
N SER A 563 18.24 28.54 -4.11
CA SER A 563 18.81 27.69 -5.16
C SER A 563 18.64 28.35 -6.52
N VAL A 564 19.73 28.46 -7.26
CA VAL A 564 19.80 29.09 -8.57
C VAL A 564 20.22 28.02 -9.59
N PRO A 565 19.38 27.71 -10.59
CA PRO A 565 19.77 26.84 -11.69
C PRO A 565 20.94 27.44 -12.47
N TRP A 566 21.91 26.60 -12.84
CA TRP A 566 23.03 26.98 -13.70
C TRP A 566 23.05 26.08 -14.93
N GLY A 567 22.48 26.59 -16.03
CA GLY A 567 22.28 25.78 -17.24
C GLY A 567 21.21 24.71 -17.01
N ASP A 568 21.27 23.62 -17.78
CA ASP A 568 20.17 22.65 -17.82
C ASP A 568 20.25 21.55 -16.75
N SER A 569 21.43 21.32 -16.17
CA SER A 569 21.68 20.16 -15.30
C SER A 569 22.41 20.49 -14.00
N ARG A 570 22.66 21.76 -13.68
CA ARG A 570 23.41 22.15 -12.48
C ARG A 570 22.64 23.16 -11.65
N GLN A 571 22.95 23.23 -10.37
CA GLN A 571 22.39 24.24 -9.47
C GLN A 571 23.47 24.73 -8.48
N VAL A 572 23.38 26.01 -8.13
CA VAL A 572 24.12 26.60 -7.03
C VAL A 572 23.13 27.02 -5.98
N SER A 573 23.28 26.49 -4.77
CA SER A 573 22.42 26.83 -3.64
C SER A 573 23.21 27.42 -2.49
N TYR A 574 22.73 28.52 -1.93
CA TYR A 574 23.20 29.06 -0.67
C TYR A 574 22.14 28.83 0.39
N SER A 575 22.52 28.21 1.51
CA SER A 575 21.65 28.02 2.65
C SER A 575 22.24 28.63 3.91
N MET A 576 21.36 29.12 4.77
CA MET A 576 21.69 29.66 6.09
C MET A 576 20.77 29.02 7.11
N GLN A 577 21.36 28.50 8.17
CA GLN A 577 20.65 27.94 9.30
C GLN A 577 21.04 28.66 10.59
N LYS A 578 20.05 28.91 11.44
CA LYS A 578 20.26 29.44 12.78
C LYS A 578 19.41 28.67 13.79
N ASP A 579 20.02 28.27 14.90
CA ASP A 579 19.31 27.66 16.01
C ASP A 579 19.15 28.60 17.21
N ASN A 580 18.31 28.20 18.17
CA ASN A 580 18.09 28.93 19.42
C ASN A 580 19.23 28.81 20.44
N ARG A 581 20.31 28.08 20.13
CA ARG A 581 21.52 27.98 20.96
C ARG A 581 22.63 28.93 20.49
N GLY A 582 22.38 29.69 19.44
CA GLY A 582 23.30 30.67 18.89
C GLY A 582 24.22 30.11 17.81
N SER A 583 24.06 28.85 17.41
CA SER A 583 24.77 28.28 16.26
C SER A 583 24.20 28.87 14.98
N MET A 584 25.08 29.37 14.11
CA MET A 584 24.75 29.84 12.78
C MET A 584 25.67 29.14 11.79
N GLN A 585 25.08 28.39 10.88
CA GLN A 585 25.79 27.69 9.81
C GLN A 585 25.35 28.28 8.48
N GLN A 586 26.31 28.46 7.58
CA GLN A 586 26.07 28.89 6.21
C GLN A 586 26.67 27.83 5.32
N THR A 587 26.02 27.49 4.22
CA THR A 587 26.55 26.49 3.30
C THR A 587 26.32 26.94 1.88
N LEU A 588 27.39 27.00 1.11
CA LEU A 588 27.36 27.12 -0.33
C LEU A 588 27.47 25.72 -0.91
N ASN A 589 26.58 25.38 -1.83
CA ASN A 589 26.47 24.05 -2.37
C ASN A 589 26.32 24.09 -3.89
N TYR A 590 27.07 23.25 -4.60
CA TYR A 590 27.03 23.08 -6.04
C TYR A 590 26.61 21.63 -6.35
N SER A 591 25.51 21.45 -7.08
CA SER A 591 25.07 20.12 -7.52
C SER A 591 25.06 20.00 -9.03
N ASP A 592 25.47 18.85 -9.53
CA ASP A 592 25.44 18.47 -10.95
C ASP A 592 24.64 17.17 -11.14
N PHE A 593 23.64 17.24 -12.03
CA PHE A 593 22.69 16.19 -12.40
C PHE A 593 22.82 15.78 -13.87
N HIS A 594 23.97 16.04 -14.51
CA HIS A 594 24.21 15.74 -15.93
C HIS A 594 23.84 14.29 -16.34
N SER A 595 23.96 13.33 -15.42
CA SER A 595 23.60 11.94 -15.64
C SER A 595 22.57 11.48 -14.60
N PRO A 596 21.47 10.80 -15.01
CA PRO A 596 20.48 10.26 -14.09
C PRO A 596 21.09 9.23 -13.12
N ASP A 597 22.13 8.51 -13.55
CA ASP A 597 22.81 7.49 -12.73
C ASP A 597 23.91 8.05 -11.82
N THR A 598 24.38 9.29 -12.06
CA THR A 598 25.48 9.88 -11.29
C THR A 598 25.21 11.35 -10.98
N THR A 599 24.94 11.62 -9.72
CA THR A 599 24.75 12.98 -9.20
C THR A 599 25.91 13.34 -8.30
N TRP A 600 26.41 14.57 -8.44
CA TRP A 600 27.52 15.07 -7.64
C TRP A 600 27.04 16.27 -6.84
N ASN A 601 27.45 16.33 -5.57
CA ASN A 601 27.16 17.48 -4.73
C ASN A 601 28.42 17.87 -3.94
N ILE A 602 28.79 19.15 -4.01
CA ILE A 602 29.93 19.71 -3.29
C ILE A 602 29.41 20.86 -2.44
N SER A 603 29.56 20.73 -1.12
CA SER A 603 29.20 21.76 -0.16
C SER A 603 30.43 22.31 0.55
N ALA A 604 30.39 23.61 0.87
CA ALA A 604 31.38 24.31 1.70
C ALA A 604 30.63 25.23 2.67
N GLY A 605 30.99 25.22 3.96
CA GLY A 605 30.28 25.95 5.01
C GLY A 605 31.04 26.05 6.30
#